data_AF-A0AAV8Y3L0-F1
#
_entry.id   AF-A0AAV8Y3L0-F1
#
_cell.length_a   1.000
_cell.length_b   1.000
_cell.length_c   1.000
_cell.angle_alpha   90.00
_cell.angle_beta   90.00
_cell.angle_gamma   90.00
#
_symmetry.space_group_name_H-M   'P 1'
#
loop_
_entity.id
_entity.type
_entity.pdbx_description
1 polymer ?
#
loop_
_entity_poly.entity_id
_entity_poly.type
_entity_poly.pdbx_seq_one_letter_code
_entity_poly.pdbx_strand_id
1 'polypeptide(L)'
;MEISKDVVHRTLKEQLLHPYHKTPVQDLLIQDPGSRMIFCRAVNAQRQLNENFANMILFTDEACFTRRGINNFHNEHVYADENPHAIKIQLSDS
;
A
#
# COMPACT_ATOMS: atom_id res chain seq x y z
N MET A 1 1.89 -13.00 30.92
CA MET A 1 0.52 -12.59 31.28
C MET A 1 -0.20 -12.31 29.98
N GLU A 2 -1.11 -13.18 29.56
CA GLU A 2 -1.93 -12.92 28.37
C GLU A 2 -3.01 -11.89 28.74
N ILE A 3 -3.11 -10.83 27.94
CA ILE A 3 -4.16 -9.82 28.08
C ILE A 3 -5.31 -10.23 27.16
N SER A 4 -6.54 -10.30 27.67
CA SER A 4 -7.71 -10.59 26.85
C SER A 4 -7.95 -9.48 25.81
N LYS A 5 -8.41 -9.87 24.61
CA LYS A 5 -8.83 -8.94 23.56
C LYS A 5 -9.85 -7.93 24.04
N ASP A 6 -10.74 -8.33 24.95
CA ASP A 6 -11.78 -7.46 25.50
C ASP A 6 -11.19 -6.32 26.35
N VAL A 7 -10.12 -6.63 27.10
CA VAL A 7 -9.41 -5.64 27.92
C VAL A 7 -8.73 -4.62 27.00
N VAL A 8 -8.03 -5.09 25.96
CA VAL A 8 -7.41 -4.21 24.96
C VAL A 8 -8.43 -3.31 24.30
N HIS A 9 -9.55 -3.88 23.81
CA HIS A 9 -10.58 -3.12 23.12
C HIS A 9 -11.28 -2.11 24.03
N ARG A 10 -11.54 -2.46 25.30
CA ARG A 10 -12.09 -1.53 26.28
C ARG A 10 -11.14 -0.36 26.55
N THR A 11 -9.85 -0.64 26.77
CA THR A 11 -8.85 0.41 27.00
C THR A 11 -8.71 1.35 25.79
N LEU A 12 -8.67 0.81 24.56
CA LEU A 12 -8.64 1.63 23.34
C LEU A 12 -9.86 2.56 23.25
N LYS A 13 -11.05 2.06 23.58
CA LYS A 13 -12.28 2.87 23.62
C LYS A 13 -12.27 3.93 24.72
N GLU A 14 -11.82 3.59 25.93
CA GLU A 14 -11.70 4.53 27.06
C GLU A 14 -10.74 5.68 26.75
N GLN A 15 -9.71 5.42 25.95
CA GLN A 15 -8.73 6.41 25.49
C GLN A 15 -9.13 7.11 24.18
N LEU A 16 -10.34 6.84 23.65
CA LEU A 16 -10.84 7.41 22.38
C LEU A 16 -9.92 7.13 21.17
N LEU A 17 -9.22 6.01 21.17
CA LEU A 17 -8.32 5.63 20.08
C LEU A 17 -9.07 4.87 18.98
N HIS A 18 -8.92 5.34 17.76
CA HIS A 18 -9.53 4.78 16.56
C HIS A 18 -8.50 4.03 15.71
N PRO A 19 -8.89 2.90 15.09
CA PRO A 19 -8.01 2.19 14.17
C PRO A 19 -7.90 2.91 12.83
N TYR A 20 -6.67 3.20 12.41
CA TYR A 20 -6.34 3.75 11.09
C TYR A 20 -5.43 2.78 10.33
N HIS A 21 -5.74 2.53 9.06
CA HIS A 21 -4.86 1.74 8.19
C HIS A 21 -3.57 2.51 7.90
N LYS A 22 -2.44 1.80 7.93
CA LYS A 22 -1.20 2.34 7.36
C LYS A 22 -1.30 2.31 5.86
N THR A 23 -1.02 3.44 5.21
CA THR A 23 -0.94 3.50 3.76
C THR A 23 0.47 3.07 3.34
N PRO A 24 0.63 1.95 2.62
CA PRO A 24 1.91 1.67 1.98
C PRO A 24 2.15 2.76 0.94
N VAL A 25 3.27 3.48 1.07
CA VAL A 25 3.69 4.46 0.08
C VAL A 25 4.89 3.90 -0.66
N GLN A 26 4.82 3.94 -1.99
CA GLN A 26 5.99 3.73 -2.82
C GLN A 26 6.86 4.98 -2.71
N ASP A 27 8.15 4.80 -2.42
CA ASP A 27 9.10 5.90 -2.46
C ASP A 27 9.33 6.28 -3.93
N LEU A 28 8.76 7.40 -4.36
CA LEU A 28 8.90 7.89 -5.72
C LEU A 28 10.20 8.68 -5.82
N LEU A 29 11.11 8.19 -6.64
CA LEU A 29 12.33 8.90 -6.97
C LEU A 29 11.98 10.17 -7.77
N ILE A 30 12.86 11.18 -7.71
CA ILE A 30 12.64 12.50 -8.34
C ILE A 30 12.32 12.37 -9.84
N GLN A 31 12.88 11.36 -10.51
CA GLN A 31 12.64 11.08 -11.93
C GLN A 31 11.31 10.39 -12.25
N ASP A 32 10.68 9.74 -11.28
CA ASP A 32 9.51 8.88 -11.51
C ASP A 32 8.30 9.65 -12.04
N PRO A 33 7.95 10.86 -11.56
CA PRO A 33 6.82 11.61 -12.12
C PRO A 33 6.94 11.85 -13.63
N GLY A 34 8.15 12.16 -14.11
CA GLY A 34 8.42 12.37 -15.53
C GLY A 34 8.21 11.10 -16.35
N SER A 35 8.86 10.01 -15.94
CA SER A 35 8.75 8.70 -16.60
C SER A 35 7.31 8.18 -16.60
N ARG A 36 6.58 8.33 -15.49
CA ARG A 36 5.17 7.95 -15.38
C ARG A 36 4.27 8.77 -16.31
N MET A 37 4.51 10.08 -16.42
CA MET A 37 3.75 10.94 -17.33
C MET A 37 3.98 10.53 -18.80
N ILE A 38 5.23 10.26 -19.18
CA ILE A 38 5.57 9.79 -20.54
C ILE A 38 4.87 8.46 -20.83
N PHE A 39 4.95 7.50 -19.90
CA PHE A 39 4.26 6.21 -20.02
C PHE A 39 2.75 6.39 -20.21
N CYS A 40 2.08 7.16 -19.35
CA CYS A 40 0.65 7.39 -19.44
C CYS A 40 0.24 8.02 -20.79
N ARG A 41 1.01 9.01 -21.27
CA ARG A 41 0.78 9.63 -22.59
C ARG A 41 0.94 8.61 -23.73
N ALA A 42 1.98 7.78 -23.67
CA ALA A 42 2.23 6.76 -24.68
C ALA A 42 1.09 5.72 -24.73
N VAL A 43 0.68 5.19 -23.57
CA VAL A 43 -0.45 4.24 -23.48
C VAL A 43 -1.74 4.88 -23.99
N ASN A 44 -2.00 6.15 -23.66
CA ASN A 44 -3.19 6.84 -24.13
C ASN A 44 -3.19 7.03 -25.66
N ALA A 45 -2.04 7.39 -26.25
CA ALA A 45 -1.89 7.48 -27.69
C ALA A 45 -2.15 6.13 -28.39
N GLN A 46 -1.63 5.03 -27.83
CA GLN A 46 -1.91 3.68 -28.35
C GLN A 46 -3.39 3.31 -28.26
N ARG A 47 -4.06 3.69 -27.17
CA ARG A 47 -5.52 3.49 -27.02
C ARG A 47 -6.35 4.28 -28.02
N GLN A 48 -5.90 5.47 -28.42
CA GLN A 48 -6.58 6.27 -29.46
C GLN A 48 -6.48 5.62 -30.84
N LEU A 49 -5.39 4.89 -31.11
CA LEU A 49 -5.22 4.15 -32.37
C LEU A 49 -5.97 2.81 -32.35
N ASN A 50 -6.02 2.16 -31.19
CA ASN A 50 -6.72 0.90 -30.98
C ASN A 50 -7.35 0.88 -29.57
N GLU A 51 -8.67 0.99 -29.52
CA GLU A 51 -9.41 0.98 -28.25
C GLU A 51 -9.16 -0.30 -27.42
N ASN A 52 -8.85 -1.42 -28.09
CA ASN A 52 -8.55 -2.71 -27.49
C ASN A 52 -7.06 -2.91 -27.15
N PHE A 53 -6.21 -1.89 -27.27
CA PHE A 53 -4.77 -1.98 -27.00
C PHE A 53 -4.46 -2.63 -25.64
N ALA A 54 -5.24 -2.29 -24.60
CA ALA A 54 -5.05 -2.86 -23.26
C ALA A 54 -5.21 -4.39 -23.22
N ASN A 55 -6.08 -4.97 -24.05
CA ASN A 55 -6.32 -6.41 -24.11
C ASN A 55 -5.14 -7.17 -24.76
N MET A 56 -4.24 -6.45 -25.43
CA MET A 56 -3.03 -7.01 -26.05
C MET A 56 -1.81 -6.97 -25.12
N ILE A 57 -1.94 -6.38 -23.92
CA ILE A 57 -0.84 -6.27 -22.97
C ILE A 57 -0.86 -7.49 -22.04
N LEU A 58 0.22 -8.26 -22.06
CA LEU A 58 0.47 -9.29 -21.06
C LEU A 58 1.46 -8.75 -20.02
N PHE A 59 0.96 -8.48 -18.82
CA PHE A 59 1.81 -8.07 -17.70
C PHE A 59 2.47 -9.30 -17.07
N THR A 60 3.74 -9.17 -16.73
CA THR A 60 4.52 -10.15 -15.97
C THR A 60 5.16 -9.45 -14.79
N ASP A 61 5.20 -10.11 -13.64
CA ASP A 61 5.88 -9.63 -12.45
C ASP A 61 6.52 -10.82 -11.71
N GLU A 62 7.53 -10.52 -10.89
CA GLU A 62 8.16 -11.50 -10.01
C GLU A 62 7.72 -11.26 -8.57
N ALA A 63 7.20 -12.31 -7.92
CA ALA A 63 6.82 -12.26 -6.51
C ALA A 63 7.78 -13.11 -5.67
N CYS A 64 8.36 -12.51 -4.62
CA CYS A 64 9.17 -13.23 -3.65
C CYS A 64 8.30 -13.81 -2.53
N PHE A 65 8.35 -15.13 -2.32
CA PHE A 65 7.68 -15.81 -1.22
C PHE A 65 8.70 -16.22 -0.16
N THR A 66 8.55 -15.68 1.06
CA THR A 66 9.45 -16.03 2.18
C THR A 66 8.75 -16.89 3.22
N ARG A 67 9.51 -17.75 3.91
CA ARG A 67 9.02 -18.58 5.02
C ARG A 67 8.57 -17.78 6.25
N ARG A 68 8.87 -16.47 6.31
CA ARG A 68 8.52 -15.59 7.45
C ARG A 68 7.09 -15.03 7.38
N GLY A 69 6.31 -15.47 6.40
CA GLY A 69 4.91 -15.13 6.25
C GLY A 69 4.69 -13.99 5.26
N ILE A 70 3.46 -13.91 4.77
CA ILE A 70 2.97 -12.77 4.01
C ILE A 70 2.60 -11.69 5.04
N ASN A 71 3.21 -10.51 4.96
CA ASN A 71 2.73 -9.37 5.72
C ASN A 71 1.34 -9.00 5.19
N ASN A 72 0.29 -9.44 5.89
CA ASN A 72 -1.06 -9.01 5.55
C ASN A 72 -1.25 -7.56 6.03
N PHE A 73 -0.89 -6.61 5.17
CA PHE A 73 -1.02 -5.18 5.45
C PHE A 73 -2.46 -4.77 5.83
N HIS A 74 -3.45 -5.56 5.44
CA HIS A 74 -4.84 -5.36 5.85
C HIS A 74 -5.03 -5.41 7.37
N ASN A 75 -4.23 -6.20 8.09
CA ASN A 75 -4.36 -6.32 9.55
C ASN A 75 -3.55 -5.25 10.31
N GLU A 76 -2.76 -4.43 9.61
CA GLU A 76 -1.86 -3.44 10.22
C GLU A 76 -2.61 -2.12 10.46
N HIS A 77 -2.90 -1.85 11.74
CA HIS A 77 -3.59 -0.63 12.18
C HIS A 77 -2.73 0.16 13.16
N VAL A 78 -2.84 1.48 13.10
CA VAL A 78 -2.38 2.39 14.15
C VAL A 78 -3.60 2.88 14.91
N TYR A 79 -3.57 2.79 16.23
CA TYR A 79 -4.63 3.32 17.09
C TYR A 79 -4.22 4.71 17.57
N ALA A 80 -4.99 5.73 17.20
CA ALA A 80 -4.74 7.12 17.54
C ALA A 80 -6.06 7.86 17.75
N ASP A 81 -6.04 8.98 18.48
CA ASP A 81 -7.18 9.88 18.67
C ASP A 81 -7.53 10.65 17.38
N GLU A 82 -6.50 11.04 16.61
CA GLU A 82 -6.62 11.62 15.28
C GLU A 82 -5.90 10.77 14.23
N ASN A 83 -6.28 10.92 12.95
CA ASN A 83 -5.64 10.17 11.86
C ASN A 83 -4.16 10.58 11.74
N PRO A 84 -3.20 9.68 12.02
CA PRO A 84 -1.79 10.03 12.02
C PRO A 84 -1.21 10.10 10.59
N HIS A 85 -2.01 9.83 9.56
CA HIS A 85 -1.56 9.67 8.18
C HIS A 85 -0.34 8.73 8.09
N ALA A 86 -0.38 7.65 8.88
CA ALA A 86 0.76 6.75 9.03
C ALA A 86 1.12 6.11 7.70
N ILE A 87 2.33 6.40 7.23
CA ILE A 87 2.92 5.80 6.05
C ILE A 87 3.87 4.67 6.47
N LYS A 88 3.93 3.63 5.65
CA LYS A 88 4.96 2.60 5.78
C LYS A 88 5.93 2.73 4.63
N ILE A 89 7.17 3.08 4.94
CA ILE A 89 8.28 3.04 3.99
C ILE A 89 8.69 1.57 3.89
N GLN A 90 8.57 1.02 2.70
CA GLN A 90 9.10 -0.30 2.41
C GLN A 90 10.60 -0.13 2.24
N LEU A 91 11.37 -0.34 3.31
CA LEU A 91 12.83 -0.44 3.21
C LEU A 91 13.10 -1.60 2.25
N SER A 92 13.66 -1.30 1.08
CA SER A 92 14.25 -2.32 0.22
C SER A 92 15.40 -2.91 1.02
N ASP A 93 15.21 -4.12 1.55
CA ASP A 93 16.33 -4.89 2.07
C ASP A 93 17.31 -5.09 0.91
N SER A 94 18.49 -4.48 1.02
CA SER A 94 19.63 -4.64 0.11
C SER A 94 20.16 -6.07 0.06
#